data_AF-A0A1V5CYT0-F1
#
_entry.id   AF-A0A1V5CYT0-F1
#
_cell.length_a   1.000
_cell.length_b   1.000
_cell.length_c   1.000
_cell.angle_alpha   90.00
_cell.angle_beta   90.00
_cell.angle_gamma   90.00
#
_symmetry.space_group_name_H-M   'P 1'
#
loop_
_entity.id
_entity.type
_entity.pdbx_description
1 polymer ?
#
loop_
_entity_poly.entity_id
_entity_poly.type
_entity_poly.pdbx_seq_one_letter_code
_entity_poly.pdbx_strand_id
1 'polypeptide(L)'
;MDKRIIAIIVGLAVLLGRGLAGSTETIAKDTGVKKNIPSLDNIGFMKNPPKELKEKFPMCDVFLKVEWIDKKKKIGYAEYETRLFNDKGILQNDIKKVWALVNLDDEWPSYTLDVYQYKQQGRMKELYEMVKHGKPTRVPMHFAIKYKGDLTVFYDPISPVLSDHQQTVCIAYPDKQRAWIVEGKSVKQTYKSEQQEELSKKIKESGKPFSNKWLESLWILDINFDGKEDFVIEESFAATWSNKLYLGDRVYKHPGFQLIFQPNGRSCRLNTFGTFPLTTDGKNYYISNQCNLTELTSNSEKE
;
A
#
# COMPACT_ATOMS: atom_id res chain seq x y z
N MET A 1 77.40 -5.53 18.67
CA MET A 1 77.05 -6.36 17.49
C MET A 1 76.04 -5.57 16.68
N ASP A 2 76.53 -4.66 15.84
CA ASP A 2 76.71 -4.85 14.39
C ASP A 2 75.35 -4.93 13.67
N LYS A 3 74.92 -3.81 13.05
CA LYS A 3 75.03 -3.49 11.61
C LYS A 3 73.88 -4.18 10.84
N ARG A 4 72.99 -3.52 10.07
CA ARG A 4 73.24 -2.51 9.02
C ARG A 4 71.97 -1.73 8.67
N ILE A 5 72.22 -0.46 8.39
CA ILE A 5 71.44 0.50 7.59
C ILE A 5 71.46 0.07 6.11
N ILE A 6 70.42 0.39 5.33
CA ILE A 6 70.51 1.01 3.98
C ILE A 6 69.16 1.67 3.66
N ALA A 7 69.20 2.99 3.49
CA ALA A 7 68.21 3.81 2.81
C ALA A 7 68.67 4.01 1.35
N ILE A 8 67.76 4.07 0.38
CA ILE A 8 67.95 4.85 -0.86
C ILE A 8 66.63 5.52 -1.26
N ILE A 9 66.80 6.72 -1.78
CA ILE A 9 65.95 7.88 -1.94
C ILE A 9 65.59 8.04 -3.44
N VAL A 10 64.36 8.51 -3.67
CA VAL A 10 63.86 9.39 -4.76
C VAL A 10 63.79 8.88 -6.21
N GLY A 11 62.58 9.07 -6.76
CA GLY A 11 62.35 9.41 -8.16
C GLY A 11 61.11 10.30 -8.26
N LEU A 12 61.31 11.62 -8.31
CA LEU A 12 60.29 12.63 -8.60
C LEU A 12 60.32 12.87 -10.12
N ALA A 13 59.18 12.73 -10.80
CA ALA A 13 58.98 13.27 -12.15
C ALA A 13 57.61 13.93 -12.24
N VAL A 14 57.65 15.25 -12.42
CA VAL A 14 56.54 16.16 -12.70
C VAL A 14 56.33 16.24 -14.21
N LEU A 15 55.07 16.28 -14.66
CA LEU A 15 54.51 17.10 -15.76
C LEU A 15 53.05 16.66 -16.00
N LEU A 16 52.08 17.37 -15.42
CA LEU A 16 51.25 18.43 -16.05
C LEU A 16 50.35 17.95 -17.21
N GLY A 17 49.06 17.85 -16.93
CA GLY A 17 47.98 17.74 -17.92
C GLY A 17 46.62 17.94 -17.26
N ARG A 18 45.99 19.08 -17.54
CA ARG A 18 44.72 19.58 -16.99
C ARG A 18 43.52 18.65 -17.25
N GLY A 19 42.57 18.57 -16.32
CA GLY A 19 41.23 18.03 -16.59
C GLY A 19 40.37 17.88 -15.35
N LEU A 20 39.24 18.58 -15.30
CA LEU A 20 38.24 18.66 -14.24
C LEU A 20 37.43 17.37 -14.03
N ALA A 21 36.74 17.35 -12.89
CA ALA A 21 35.54 16.59 -12.52
C ALA A 21 35.78 15.39 -11.60
N GLY A 22 35.28 15.54 -10.38
CA GLY A 22 35.38 14.56 -9.32
C GLY A 22 34.26 13.53 -9.37
N SER A 23 34.58 12.36 -8.84
CA SER A 23 33.61 11.36 -8.38
C SER A 23 34.22 10.68 -7.16
N THR A 24 33.99 11.22 -5.97
CA THR A 24 34.22 10.47 -4.73
C THR A 24 33.01 9.55 -4.54
N GLU A 25 33.17 8.29 -4.94
CA GLU A 25 32.32 7.19 -4.50
C GLU A 25 32.51 7.03 -2.99
N THR A 26 31.55 7.52 -2.21
CA THR A 26 31.51 7.28 -0.78
C THR A 26 30.95 5.88 -0.55
N ILE A 27 31.86 4.95 -0.27
CA ILE A 27 31.56 3.59 0.21
C ILE A 27 30.76 3.71 1.51
N ALA A 28 29.47 3.35 1.46
CA ALA A 28 28.63 3.24 2.65
C ALA A 28 29.12 2.07 3.52
N LYS A 29 29.63 2.40 4.71
CA LYS A 29 29.89 1.42 5.77
C LYS A 29 28.56 0.97 6.36
N ASP A 30 28.22 -0.28 6.08
CA ASP A 30 27.12 -1.04 6.65
C ASP A 30 27.37 -1.28 8.15
N THR A 31 26.77 -0.45 9.02
CA THR A 31 26.71 -0.74 10.46
C THR A 31 25.55 -1.69 10.71
N GLY A 32 25.87 -2.98 10.64
CA GLY A 32 24.97 -4.10 10.86
C GLY A 32 24.27 -4.05 12.22
N VAL A 33 23.04 -3.56 12.22
CA VAL A 33 21.97 -4.11 13.05
C VAL A 33 21.00 -4.77 12.08
N LYS A 34 21.25 -6.05 11.78
CA LYS A 34 20.26 -6.88 11.08
C LYS A 34 19.03 -6.99 11.98
N LYS A 35 18.02 -6.15 11.75
CA LYS A 35 16.65 -6.56 12.04
C LYS A 35 16.47 -7.88 11.31
N ASN A 36 16.23 -8.97 12.03
CA ASN A 36 15.76 -10.21 11.44
C ASN A 36 14.37 -9.92 10.85
N ILE A 37 14.35 -9.44 9.60
CA ILE A 37 13.15 -9.28 8.80
C ILE A 37 12.89 -10.67 8.22
N PRO A 38 11.88 -11.41 8.70
CA PRO A 38 11.51 -12.67 8.05
C PRO A 38 11.15 -12.39 6.59
N SER A 39 11.51 -13.32 5.72
CA SER A 39 11.44 -13.12 4.28
C SER A 39 10.09 -12.56 3.84
N LEU A 40 10.15 -11.57 2.94
CA LEU A 40 9.05 -11.05 2.12
C LEU A 40 8.35 -12.14 1.25
N ASP A 41 8.75 -13.41 1.38
CA ASP A 41 8.13 -14.57 0.75
C ASP A 41 6.81 -14.94 1.45
N ASN A 42 5.81 -14.07 1.31
CA ASN A 42 4.45 -14.41 1.66
C ASN A 42 3.93 -15.47 0.66
N ILE A 43 3.40 -16.59 1.17
CA ILE A 43 2.88 -17.68 0.33
C ILE A 43 1.78 -17.25 -0.63
N GLY A 44 1.08 -16.15 -0.31
CA GLY A 44 0.03 -15.59 -1.13
C GLY A 44 0.52 -14.75 -2.30
N PHE A 45 1.79 -14.36 -2.34
CA PHE A 45 2.30 -13.51 -3.43
C PHE A 45 2.54 -14.32 -4.70
N MET A 46 2.20 -13.72 -5.85
CA MET A 46 2.49 -14.28 -7.15
C MET A 46 4.02 -14.30 -7.38
N LYS A 47 4.60 -15.50 -7.44
CA LYS A 47 6.05 -15.66 -7.71
C LYS A 47 6.49 -15.06 -9.04
N ASN A 48 5.67 -15.25 -10.08
CA ASN A 48 5.92 -14.72 -11.43
C ASN A 48 4.65 -14.02 -11.95
N PRO A 49 4.38 -12.77 -11.56
CA PRO A 49 3.23 -12.03 -12.07
C PRO A 49 3.37 -11.85 -13.60
N PRO A 50 2.27 -11.93 -14.37
CA PRO A 50 2.30 -11.68 -15.81
C PRO A 50 2.92 -10.31 -16.11
N LYS A 51 3.75 -10.24 -17.16
CA LYS A 51 4.44 -9.00 -17.56
C LYS A 51 3.47 -7.82 -17.76
N GLU A 52 2.38 -8.07 -18.48
CA GLU A 52 1.31 -7.07 -18.72
C GLU A 52 0.75 -6.49 -17.42
N LEU A 53 0.69 -7.29 -16.35
CA LEU A 53 0.17 -6.84 -15.06
C LEU A 53 1.14 -5.89 -14.38
N LYS A 54 2.44 -6.20 -14.41
CA LYS A 54 3.49 -5.33 -13.86
C LYS A 54 3.62 -4.03 -14.64
N GLU A 55 3.55 -4.10 -15.96
CA GLU A 55 3.64 -2.91 -16.83
C GLU A 55 2.42 -1.99 -16.64
N LYS A 56 1.24 -2.59 -16.46
CA LYS A 56 0.03 -1.81 -16.24
C LYS A 56 -0.03 -1.17 -14.84
N PHE A 57 0.43 -1.88 -13.81
CA PHE A 57 0.37 -1.40 -12.43
C PHE A 57 1.77 -1.27 -11.84
N PRO A 58 2.58 -0.28 -12.29
CA PRO A 58 3.97 -0.13 -11.88
C PRO A 58 4.14 0.26 -10.41
N MET A 59 3.09 0.77 -9.76
CA MET A 59 3.05 1.09 -8.34
C MET A 59 2.98 -0.15 -7.43
N CYS A 60 2.64 -1.32 -7.97
CA CYS A 60 2.48 -2.56 -7.22
C CYS A 60 3.80 -3.34 -7.20
N ASP A 61 4.43 -3.42 -6.03
CA ASP A 61 5.66 -4.20 -5.83
C ASP A 61 5.37 -5.71 -5.97
N VAL A 62 4.24 -6.14 -5.42
CA VAL A 62 3.78 -7.55 -5.44
C VAL A 62 2.27 -7.65 -5.65
N PHE A 63 1.84 -8.80 -6.18
CA PHE A 63 0.42 -9.12 -6.35
C PHE A 63 0.02 -10.30 -5.50
N LEU A 64 -1.11 -10.17 -4.78
CA LEU A 64 -1.73 -11.29 -4.09
C LEU A 64 -2.40 -12.22 -5.11
N LYS A 65 -2.11 -13.52 -5.01
CA LYS A 65 -2.73 -14.56 -5.84
C LYS A 65 -4.14 -14.82 -5.34
N VAL A 66 -5.12 -14.53 -6.19
CA VAL A 66 -6.54 -14.84 -5.96
C VAL A 66 -7.00 -15.92 -6.91
N GLU A 67 -7.62 -16.96 -6.36
CA GLU A 67 -8.30 -18.00 -7.12
C GLU A 67 -9.80 -17.66 -7.19
N TRP A 68 -10.25 -17.28 -8.39
CA TRP A 68 -11.60 -16.78 -8.61
C TRP A 68 -12.64 -17.90 -8.57
N ILE A 69 -13.61 -17.79 -7.65
CA ILE A 69 -14.78 -18.68 -7.57
C ILE A 69 -15.82 -18.23 -8.61
N ASP A 70 -16.04 -16.92 -8.72
CA ASP A 70 -16.91 -16.29 -9.70
C ASP A 70 -16.26 -14.98 -10.20
N LYS A 71 -15.74 -15.01 -11.43
CA LYS A 71 -15.09 -13.84 -12.05
C LYS A 71 -16.06 -12.70 -12.35
N LYS A 72 -17.33 -13.00 -12.64
CA LYS A 72 -18.34 -11.98 -12.96
C LYS A 72 -18.73 -11.20 -11.71
N LYS A 73 -18.86 -11.91 -10.58
CA LYS A 73 -19.09 -11.29 -9.26
C LYS A 73 -17.82 -10.73 -8.63
N LYS A 74 -16.65 -11.00 -9.22
CA LYS A 74 -15.32 -10.60 -8.71
C LYS A 74 -15.07 -11.13 -7.29
N ILE A 75 -15.53 -12.37 -7.05
CA ILE A 75 -15.36 -13.06 -5.76
C ILE A 75 -14.43 -14.26 -5.96
N GLY A 76 -13.39 -14.31 -5.13
CA GLY A 76 -12.40 -15.38 -5.11
C GLY A 76 -11.90 -15.65 -3.71
N TYR A 77 -10.85 -16.43 -3.61
CA TYR A 77 -10.14 -16.62 -2.35
C TYR A 77 -8.65 -16.43 -2.51
N ALA A 78 -8.02 -16.05 -1.40
CA ALA A 78 -6.58 -15.97 -1.28
C ALA A 78 -6.13 -16.79 -0.08
N GLU A 79 -5.01 -17.48 -0.21
CA GLU A 79 -4.29 -18.09 0.90
C GLU A 79 -2.98 -17.34 1.07
N TYR A 80 -2.73 -16.83 2.27
CA TYR A 80 -1.57 -15.99 2.55
C TYR A 80 -1.16 -16.10 3.99
N GLU A 81 0.02 -15.58 4.27
CA GLU A 81 0.52 -15.38 5.63
C GLU A 81 0.24 -13.94 6.07
N THR A 82 -0.25 -13.75 7.29
CA THR A 82 -0.46 -12.41 7.84
C THR A 82 -0.08 -12.40 9.30
N ARG A 83 0.32 -11.23 9.78
CA ARG A 83 0.37 -10.93 11.20
C ARG A 83 -0.97 -10.35 11.61
N LEU A 84 -1.45 -10.76 12.78
CA LEU A 84 -2.67 -10.18 13.35
C LEU A 84 -2.27 -9.17 14.41
N PHE A 85 -2.95 -8.03 14.43
CA PHE A 85 -2.95 -7.18 15.61
C PHE A 85 -3.87 -7.80 16.66
N ASN A 86 -3.59 -7.60 17.93
CA ASN A 86 -4.63 -7.73 18.95
C ASN A 86 -5.40 -6.41 19.09
N ASP A 87 -6.49 -6.41 19.87
CA ASP A 87 -7.35 -5.25 20.13
C ASP A 87 -6.60 -4.03 20.72
N LYS A 88 -5.33 -4.20 21.10
CA LYS A 88 -4.44 -3.14 21.61
C LYS A 88 -3.49 -2.60 20.54
N GLY A 89 -3.64 -3.02 19.27
CA GLY A 89 -2.76 -2.65 18.17
C GLY A 89 -1.35 -3.25 18.28
N ILE A 90 -1.17 -4.28 19.12
CA ILE A 90 0.11 -4.98 19.23
C ILE A 90 0.13 -6.08 18.17
N LEU A 91 1.13 -6.02 17.30
CA LEU A 91 1.47 -7.07 16.36
C LEU A 91 1.71 -8.36 17.15
N GLN A 92 0.86 -9.38 17.00
CA GLN A 92 1.27 -10.72 17.37
C GLN A 92 2.40 -11.10 16.40
N ASN A 93 3.56 -11.44 16.94
CA ASN A 93 4.70 -11.88 16.13
C ASN A 93 4.43 -13.22 15.42
N ASP A 94 3.33 -13.89 15.76
CA ASP A 94 2.91 -15.14 15.15
C ASP A 94 2.35 -14.88 13.75
N ILE A 95 3.11 -15.33 12.75
CA ILE A 95 2.65 -15.42 11.37
C ILE A 95 1.57 -16.50 11.32
N LYS A 96 0.36 -16.13 10.87
CA LYS A 96 -0.74 -17.07 10.66
C LYS A 96 -0.97 -17.28 9.18
N LYS A 97 -1.11 -18.55 8.79
CA LYS A 97 -1.69 -18.91 7.48
C LYS A 97 -3.18 -18.67 7.54
N VAL A 98 -3.66 -17.85 6.64
CA VAL A 98 -5.07 -17.45 6.56
C VAL A 98 -5.61 -17.78 5.19
N TRP A 99 -6.87 -18.18 5.17
CA TRP A 99 -7.66 -18.34 3.96
C TRP A 99 -8.76 -17.30 4.01
N ALA A 100 -8.77 -16.39 3.04
CA ALA A 100 -9.71 -15.28 3.01
C ALA A 100 -10.52 -15.28 1.73
N LEU A 101 -11.79 -14.88 1.83
CA LEU A 101 -12.63 -14.60 0.68
C LEU A 101 -12.34 -13.18 0.24
N VAL A 102 -11.98 -13.00 -1.02
CA VAL A 102 -11.74 -11.69 -1.63
C VAL A 102 -12.98 -11.30 -2.43
N ASN A 103 -13.52 -10.13 -2.14
CA ASN A 103 -14.63 -9.53 -2.88
C ASN A 103 -14.18 -8.17 -3.42
N LEU A 104 -14.00 -8.06 -4.74
CA LEU A 104 -13.65 -6.78 -5.37
C LEU A 104 -14.90 -6.07 -5.86
N ASP A 105 -15.76 -5.71 -4.90
CA ASP A 105 -16.92 -4.86 -5.16
C ASP A 105 -16.47 -3.48 -5.66
N ASP A 106 -17.28 -2.86 -6.50
CA ASP A 106 -16.94 -1.58 -7.11
C ASP A 106 -16.97 -0.42 -6.11
N GLU A 107 -17.58 -0.54 -4.93
CA GLU A 107 -17.50 0.51 -3.92
C GLU A 107 -16.56 0.16 -2.77
N TRP A 108 -16.57 -1.10 -2.35
CA TRP A 108 -15.84 -1.55 -1.16
C TRP A 108 -15.17 -2.90 -1.39
N PRO A 109 -14.01 -2.94 -2.08
CA PRO A 109 -13.22 -4.15 -2.13
C PRO A 109 -12.80 -4.54 -0.71
N SER A 110 -12.93 -5.83 -0.40
CA SER A 110 -12.63 -6.39 0.91
C SER A 110 -12.03 -7.78 0.79
N TYR A 111 -11.34 -8.21 1.84
CA TYR A 111 -11.15 -9.62 2.13
C TYR A 111 -11.91 -9.95 3.41
N THR A 112 -12.25 -11.21 3.61
CA THR A 112 -12.91 -11.67 4.83
C THR A 112 -12.20 -12.90 5.34
N LEU A 113 -11.75 -12.87 6.60
CA LEU A 113 -11.02 -13.98 7.23
C LEU A 113 -11.94 -15.04 7.83
N ASP A 114 -13.20 -14.70 8.13
CA ASP A 114 -14.17 -15.57 8.79
C ASP A 114 -14.53 -16.82 7.97
N VAL A 115 -14.18 -16.86 6.68
CA VAL A 115 -14.33 -18.07 5.86
C VAL A 115 -13.35 -19.18 6.22
N TYR A 116 -12.31 -18.91 7.01
CA TYR A 116 -11.40 -19.94 7.49
C TYR A 116 -12.12 -21.04 8.28
N GLN A 117 -13.23 -20.71 8.97
CA GLN A 117 -14.06 -21.69 9.65
C GLN A 117 -14.71 -22.71 8.69
N TYR A 118 -15.08 -22.30 7.48
CA TYR A 118 -15.61 -23.21 6.46
C TYR A 118 -14.53 -24.20 6.00
N LYS A 119 -13.28 -23.74 5.91
CA LYS A 119 -12.13 -24.61 5.58
C LYS A 119 -11.89 -25.62 6.71
N GLN A 120 -11.87 -25.18 7.96
CA GLN A 120 -11.69 -26.05 9.12
C GLN A 120 -12.81 -27.09 9.29
N GLN A 121 -14.05 -26.73 8.95
CA GLN A 121 -15.21 -27.62 9.06
C GLN A 121 -15.42 -28.50 7.82
N GLY A 122 -14.56 -28.42 6.79
CA GLY A 122 -14.75 -29.16 5.54
C GLY A 122 -15.96 -28.72 4.71
N ARG A 123 -16.48 -27.51 4.95
CA ARG A 123 -17.70 -26.94 4.33
C ARG A 123 -17.40 -26.05 3.13
N MET A 124 -16.23 -26.20 2.51
CA MET A 124 -15.84 -25.39 1.34
C MET A 124 -16.83 -25.50 0.19
N LYS A 125 -17.40 -26.69 -0.05
CA LYS A 125 -18.41 -26.88 -1.10
C LYS A 125 -19.62 -25.97 -0.90
N GLU A 126 -20.08 -25.80 0.34
CA GLU A 126 -21.20 -24.93 0.67
C GLU A 126 -20.88 -23.47 0.37
N LEU A 127 -19.70 -22.99 0.77
CA LEU A 127 -19.25 -21.63 0.47
C LEU A 127 -19.19 -21.38 -1.04
N TYR A 128 -18.67 -22.34 -1.82
CA TYR A 128 -18.57 -22.19 -3.28
C TYR A 128 -19.95 -22.13 -3.94
N GLU A 129 -20.89 -22.98 -3.51
CA GLU A 129 -22.28 -22.94 -3.97
C GLU A 129 -22.94 -21.60 -3.62
N MET A 130 -22.72 -21.11 -2.40
CA MET A 130 -23.21 -19.81 -1.93
C MET A 130 -22.66 -18.67 -2.78
N VAL A 131 -21.36 -18.65 -3.09
CA VAL A 131 -20.75 -17.62 -3.94
C VAL A 131 -21.29 -17.70 -5.37
N LYS A 132 -21.39 -18.89 -5.96
CA LYS A 132 -21.84 -19.07 -7.35
C LYS A 132 -23.31 -18.76 -7.55
N HIS A 133 -24.17 -19.18 -6.63
CA HIS A 133 -25.62 -19.11 -6.80
C HIS A 133 -26.32 -18.07 -5.92
N GLY A 134 -25.65 -17.57 -4.89
CA GLY A 134 -26.15 -16.49 -4.05
C GLY A 134 -26.00 -15.12 -4.69
N LYS A 135 -26.67 -14.14 -4.09
CA LYS A 135 -26.62 -12.72 -4.49
C LYS A 135 -25.76 -11.94 -3.50
N PRO A 136 -24.62 -11.38 -3.93
CA PRO A 136 -23.87 -10.42 -3.12
C PRO A 136 -24.80 -9.30 -2.67
N THR A 137 -24.78 -9.02 -1.37
CA THR A 137 -25.64 -8.03 -0.74
C THR A 137 -24.77 -7.15 0.13
N ARG A 138 -25.02 -5.85 0.07
CA ARG A 138 -24.33 -4.89 0.91
C ARG A 138 -25.02 -4.81 2.26
N VAL A 139 -24.24 -5.01 3.30
CA VAL A 139 -24.56 -4.61 4.67
C VAL A 139 -23.52 -3.59 5.11
N PRO A 140 -23.86 -2.60 5.95
CA PRO A 140 -22.90 -1.60 6.39
C PRO A 140 -21.61 -2.24 6.91
N MET A 141 -20.47 -1.85 6.33
CA MET A 141 -19.12 -2.31 6.70
C MET A 141 -18.84 -3.82 6.54
N HIS A 142 -19.74 -4.60 5.93
CA HIS A 142 -19.57 -6.04 5.80
C HIS A 142 -19.96 -6.55 4.42
N PHE A 143 -19.30 -7.63 4.00
CA PHE A 143 -19.70 -8.39 2.83
C PHE A 143 -20.77 -9.40 3.26
N ALA A 144 -21.81 -9.57 2.46
CA ALA A 144 -22.80 -10.62 2.69
C ALA A 144 -23.28 -11.26 1.41
N ILE A 145 -23.76 -12.50 1.52
CA ILE A 145 -24.37 -13.22 0.41
C ILE A 145 -25.74 -13.71 0.87
N LYS A 146 -26.78 -13.36 0.08
CA LYS A 146 -28.10 -13.96 0.23
C LYS A 146 -28.19 -15.23 -0.61
N TYR A 147 -28.44 -16.37 0.01
CA TYR A 147 -28.52 -17.67 -0.66
C TYR A 147 -29.61 -18.53 -0.01
N LYS A 148 -30.49 -19.13 -0.82
CA LYS A 148 -31.62 -19.96 -0.38
C LYS A 148 -32.55 -19.32 0.68
N GLY A 149 -32.64 -17.98 0.69
CA GLY A 149 -33.46 -17.23 1.64
C GLY A 149 -32.67 -16.68 2.82
N ASP A 150 -31.54 -17.28 3.15
CA ASP A 150 -30.67 -16.89 4.26
C ASP A 150 -29.67 -15.82 3.85
N LEU A 151 -29.32 -14.94 4.80
CA LEU A 151 -28.27 -13.94 4.65
C LEU A 151 -27.07 -14.36 5.48
N THR A 152 -25.96 -14.68 4.81
CA THR A 152 -24.68 -14.94 5.48
C THR A 152 -23.84 -13.68 5.45
N VAL A 153 -23.54 -13.13 6.63
CA VAL A 153 -22.66 -11.96 6.80
C VAL A 153 -21.25 -12.45 7.10
N PHE A 154 -20.30 -11.87 6.40
CA PHE A 154 -18.87 -12.18 6.49
C PHE A 154 -18.19 -11.04 7.23
N TYR A 155 -17.58 -11.38 8.38
CA TYR A 155 -16.92 -10.41 9.24
C TYR A 155 -15.44 -10.29 8.91
N ASP A 156 -14.97 -9.05 8.79
CA ASP A 156 -13.55 -8.75 8.67
C ASP A 156 -13.04 -8.29 10.04
N PRO A 157 -12.35 -9.16 10.81
CA PRO A 157 -11.98 -8.79 12.16
C PRO A 157 -10.87 -7.73 12.18
N ILE A 158 -9.98 -7.69 11.19
CA ILE A 158 -8.75 -6.86 11.19
C ILE A 158 -8.21 -6.72 9.77
N SER A 159 -7.71 -5.54 9.39
CA SER A 159 -6.88 -5.37 8.19
C SER A 159 -5.54 -6.15 8.29
N PRO A 160 -5.31 -7.28 7.60
CA PRO A 160 -4.06 -7.99 7.48
C PRO A 160 -2.90 -7.09 7.10
N VAL A 161 -1.77 -7.45 7.67
CA VAL A 161 -0.45 -6.97 7.30
C VAL A 161 0.25 -8.12 6.58
N LEU A 162 0.23 -8.04 5.26
CA LEU A 162 0.74 -9.00 4.29
C LEU A 162 2.25 -8.87 4.06
N SER A 163 2.78 -7.64 4.07
CA SER A 163 4.20 -7.37 3.80
C SER A 163 4.92 -6.58 4.90
N ASP A 164 4.29 -6.41 6.07
CA ASP A 164 4.78 -5.52 7.13
C ASP A 164 4.95 -4.07 6.66
N HIS A 165 4.14 -3.64 5.69
CA HIS A 165 4.21 -2.35 5.01
C HIS A 165 5.56 -2.06 4.36
N GLN A 166 6.29 -3.09 3.91
CA GLN A 166 7.54 -2.94 3.19
C GLN A 166 7.34 -2.90 1.67
N GLN A 167 6.23 -3.44 1.19
CA GLN A 167 5.88 -3.50 -0.23
C GLN A 167 4.47 -2.96 -0.45
N THR A 168 4.25 -2.35 -1.62
CA THR A 168 2.90 -2.07 -2.09
C THR A 168 2.30 -3.36 -2.65
N VAL A 169 1.31 -3.90 -1.94
CA VAL A 169 0.61 -5.15 -2.28
C VAL A 169 -0.69 -4.81 -2.99
N CYS A 170 -0.90 -5.45 -4.13
CA CYS A 170 -2.10 -5.25 -4.94
C CYS A 170 -2.89 -6.53 -5.20
N ILE A 171 -4.20 -6.40 -5.36
CA ILE A 171 -5.08 -7.45 -5.88
C ILE A 171 -5.62 -7.01 -7.23
N ALA A 172 -5.20 -7.69 -8.30
CA ALA A 172 -5.71 -7.42 -9.64
C ALA A 172 -7.15 -7.94 -9.80
N TYR A 173 -8.00 -7.17 -10.46
CA TYR A 173 -9.35 -7.60 -10.82
C TYR A 173 -9.29 -8.75 -11.85
N PRO A 174 -10.34 -9.58 -11.97
CA PRO A 174 -10.35 -10.73 -12.90
C PRO A 174 -10.06 -10.35 -14.36
N ASP A 175 -10.48 -9.16 -14.79
CA ASP A 175 -10.28 -8.60 -16.13
C ASP A 175 -8.95 -7.85 -16.30
N LYS A 176 -8.17 -7.73 -15.21
CA LYS A 176 -6.91 -6.99 -15.11
C LYS A 176 -7.03 -5.52 -15.52
N GLN A 177 -8.24 -4.95 -15.49
CA GLN A 177 -8.46 -3.55 -15.81
C GLN A 177 -8.19 -2.64 -14.62
N ARG A 178 -8.42 -3.14 -13.41
CA ARG A 178 -8.13 -2.45 -12.15
C ARG A 178 -7.32 -3.32 -11.20
N ALA A 179 -6.73 -2.68 -10.21
CA ALA A 179 -6.17 -3.32 -9.03
C ALA A 179 -6.63 -2.59 -7.76
N TRP A 180 -6.86 -3.33 -6.69
CA TRP A 180 -7.02 -2.80 -5.34
C TRP A 180 -5.65 -2.78 -4.66
N ILE A 181 -5.25 -1.62 -4.11
CA ILE A 181 -4.06 -1.48 -3.27
C ILE A 181 -4.47 -1.86 -1.86
N VAL A 182 -4.12 -3.08 -1.48
CA VAL A 182 -4.56 -3.69 -0.23
C VAL A 182 -3.62 -3.36 0.94
N GLU A 183 -2.36 -3.05 0.62
CA GLU A 183 -1.36 -2.58 1.57
C GLU A 183 -0.35 -1.71 0.83
N GLY A 184 0.03 -0.57 1.40
CA GLY A 184 1.08 0.28 0.85
C GLY A 184 2.37 0.18 1.65
N LYS A 185 3.48 0.44 0.95
CA LYS A 185 4.79 0.69 1.58
C LYS A 185 4.70 1.91 2.51
N SER A 186 5.05 1.75 3.78
CA SER A 186 4.88 2.81 4.78
C SER A 186 6.12 3.68 4.97
N VAL A 187 5.91 4.89 5.47
CA VAL A 187 6.97 5.79 5.95
C VAL A 187 7.84 5.11 6.99
N LYS A 188 7.24 4.42 7.98
CA LYS A 188 7.99 3.76 9.05
C LYS A 188 9.04 2.76 8.56
N GLN A 189 8.71 2.01 7.51
CA GLN A 189 9.58 0.95 6.99
C GLN A 189 10.58 1.45 5.96
N THR A 190 10.32 2.60 5.35
CA THR A 190 11.09 3.11 4.21
C THR A 190 12.04 4.24 4.61
N TYR A 191 11.60 5.13 5.50
CA TYR A 191 12.31 6.34 5.87
C TYR A 191 13.11 6.16 7.16
N LYS A 192 14.34 6.67 7.18
CA LYS A 192 15.14 6.83 8.42
C LYS A 192 14.57 7.96 9.28
N SER A 193 14.93 7.96 10.58
CA SER A 193 14.45 8.97 11.54
C SER A 193 14.65 10.40 11.06
N GLU A 194 15.81 10.76 10.49
CA GLU A 194 16.04 12.14 10.01
C GLU A 194 15.09 12.51 8.85
N GLN A 195 14.82 11.56 7.95
CA GLN A 195 13.91 11.78 6.82
C GLN A 195 12.45 11.88 7.31
N GLN A 196 12.07 11.10 8.32
CA GLN A 196 10.75 11.21 8.97
C GLN A 196 10.58 12.57 9.65
N GLU A 197 11.62 13.09 10.30
CA GLU A 197 11.60 14.44 10.89
C GLU A 197 11.47 15.54 9.83
N GLU A 198 12.16 15.40 8.68
CA GLU A 198 12.02 16.33 7.57
C GLU A 198 10.60 16.31 6.99
N LEU A 199 10.04 15.12 6.75
CA LEU A 199 8.68 14.96 6.26
C LEU A 199 7.66 15.53 7.26
N SER A 200 7.86 15.25 8.55
CA SER A 200 7.11 15.83 9.66
C SER A 200 7.10 17.37 9.56
N LYS A 201 8.26 18.00 9.36
CA LYS A 201 8.32 19.45 9.19
C LYS A 201 7.53 19.95 7.98
N LYS A 202 7.66 19.29 6.82
CA LYS A 202 6.91 19.65 5.59
C LYS A 202 5.39 19.57 5.77
N ILE A 203 4.88 18.54 6.46
CA ILE A 203 3.44 18.42 6.74
C ILE A 203 2.99 19.52 7.71
N LYS A 204 3.80 19.88 8.73
CA LYS A 204 3.47 20.94 9.69
C LYS A 204 3.32 22.30 8.99
N GLU A 205 4.13 22.56 7.98
CA GLU A 205 4.06 23.77 7.16
C GLU A 205 2.74 23.88 6.37
N SER A 206 1.99 22.78 6.20
CA SER A 206 0.62 22.81 5.64
C SER A 206 -0.43 23.42 6.59
N GLY A 207 -0.06 23.70 7.84
CA GLY A 207 -0.92 24.35 8.83
C GLY A 207 -1.80 23.41 9.65
N LYS A 208 -1.69 22.08 9.46
CA LYS A 208 -2.44 21.09 10.26
C LYS A 208 -1.53 20.31 11.20
N PRO A 209 -1.88 20.20 12.50
CA PRO A 209 -1.13 19.38 13.44
C PRO A 209 -1.27 17.90 13.09
N PHE A 210 -0.19 17.14 13.19
CA PHE A 210 -0.19 15.69 13.03
C PHE A 210 0.70 15.03 14.09
N SER A 211 0.44 13.75 14.37
CA SER A 211 1.23 12.94 15.29
C SER A 211 2.25 12.08 14.54
N ASN A 212 3.39 11.78 15.18
CA ASN A 212 4.40 10.88 14.60
C ASN A 212 3.84 9.48 14.31
N LYS A 213 2.93 8.97 15.16
CA LYS A 213 2.28 7.67 14.93
C LYS A 213 1.47 7.66 13.63
N TRP A 214 0.78 8.76 13.33
CA TRP A 214 0.03 8.91 12.08
C TRP A 214 0.97 9.01 10.87
N LEU A 215 2.06 9.78 10.99
CA LEU A 215 3.10 9.88 9.97
C LEU A 215 3.69 8.50 9.61
N GLU A 216 4.07 7.71 10.62
CA GLU A 216 4.63 6.37 10.46
C GLU A 216 3.73 5.44 9.65
N SER A 217 2.40 5.60 9.78
CA SER A 217 1.40 4.77 9.10
C SER A 217 1.05 5.21 7.67
N LEU A 218 1.54 6.36 7.21
CA LEU A 218 1.28 6.81 5.85
C LEU A 218 1.95 5.87 4.84
N TRP A 219 1.19 5.51 3.81
CA TRP A 219 1.68 4.81 2.64
C TRP A 219 2.28 5.81 1.66
N ILE A 220 3.40 5.43 1.06
CA ILE A 220 4.14 6.22 0.09
C ILE A 220 3.70 5.79 -1.31
N LEU A 221 3.13 6.73 -2.08
CA LEU A 221 2.69 6.53 -3.47
C LEU A 221 2.98 7.80 -4.26
N ASP A 222 3.10 7.72 -5.58
CA ASP A 222 3.03 8.89 -6.47
C ASP A 222 1.60 8.90 -7.05
N ILE A 223 0.69 9.68 -6.43
CA ILE A 223 -0.75 9.60 -6.76
C ILE A 223 -1.12 10.44 -7.98
N ASN A 224 -0.30 11.43 -8.35
CA ASN A 224 -0.52 12.27 -9.53
C ASN A 224 0.46 11.99 -10.69
N PHE A 225 1.35 11.02 -10.53
CA PHE A 225 2.36 10.59 -11.51
C PHE A 225 3.31 11.73 -11.91
N ASP A 226 3.63 12.63 -10.98
CA ASP A 226 4.55 13.75 -11.20
C ASP A 226 6.01 13.44 -10.80
N GLY A 227 6.27 12.20 -10.38
CA GLY A 227 7.58 11.71 -9.95
C GLY A 227 7.93 12.10 -8.52
N LYS A 228 7.00 12.68 -7.75
CA LYS A 228 7.17 13.00 -6.34
C LYS A 228 6.35 12.06 -5.48
N GLU A 229 6.86 11.86 -4.27
CA GLU A 229 6.15 11.05 -3.29
C GLU A 229 5.02 11.84 -2.63
N ASP A 230 3.87 11.21 -2.60
CA ASP A 230 2.68 11.57 -1.89
C ASP A 230 2.40 10.53 -0.80
N PHE A 231 1.50 10.88 0.11
CA PHE A 231 1.27 10.10 1.31
C PHE A 231 -0.22 9.87 1.53
N VAL A 232 -0.61 8.61 1.65
CA VAL A 232 -2.02 8.23 1.81
C VAL A 232 -2.19 7.30 3.00
N ILE A 233 -3.34 7.36 3.65
CA ILE A 233 -3.79 6.39 4.65
C ILE A 233 -5.29 6.22 4.48
N GLU A 234 -5.86 5.12 4.99
CA GLU A 234 -7.26 4.72 4.80
C GLU A 234 -8.31 5.83 5.03
N GLU A 235 -7.98 6.91 5.72
CA GLU A 235 -8.89 8.03 6.02
C GLU A 235 -8.37 9.43 5.62
N SER A 236 -7.14 9.55 5.12
CA SER A 236 -6.51 10.86 4.90
C SER A 236 -5.45 10.81 3.80
N PHE A 237 -5.24 11.95 3.15
CA PHE A 237 -4.38 12.08 1.98
C PHE A 237 -3.56 13.34 2.11
N ALA A 238 -2.26 13.24 1.88
CA ALA A 238 -1.34 14.35 1.74
C ALA A 238 -0.68 14.28 0.36
N ALA A 239 -0.94 15.28 -0.48
CA ALA A 239 -0.46 15.34 -1.85
C ALA A 239 0.54 16.48 -2.02
N THR A 240 1.61 16.22 -2.77
CA THR A 240 2.62 17.19 -3.12
C THR A 240 2.12 18.06 -4.27
N TRP A 241 2.19 19.37 -4.08
CA TRP A 241 1.83 20.39 -5.07
C TRP A 241 2.84 21.54 -4.99
N SER A 242 3.43 21.95 -6.11
CA SER A 242 4.46 23.01 -6.16
C SER A 242 5.54 22.87 -5.08
N ASN A 243 6.01 21.64 -4.83
CA ASN A 243 7.01 21.27 -3.81
C ASN A 243 6.58 21.49 -2.34
N LYS A 244 5.29 21.66 -2.09
CA LYS A 244 4.69 21.68 -0.75
C LYS A 244 3.76 20.50 -0.59
N LEU A 245 3.57 20.05 0.64
CA LEU A 245 2.69 18.94 0.96
C LEU A 245 1.36 19.49 1.50
N TYR A 246 0.25 19.07 0.90
CA TYR A 246 -1.09 19.55 1.25
C TYR A 246 -1.94 18.41 1.76
N LEU A 247 -2.46 18.55 2.97
CA LEU A 247 -3.38 17.58 3.55
C LEU A 247 -4.82 17.86 3.11
N GLY A 248 -5.47 16.85 2.53
CA GLY A 248 -6.90 16.89 2.21
C GLY A 248 -7.76 17.18 3.44
N ASP A 249 -8.78 17.99 3.25
CA ASP A 249 -9.84 18.24 4.24
C ASP A 249 -10.95 17.20 4.09
N ARG A 250 -11.45 16.69 5.22
CA ARG A 250 -12.61 15.81 5.27
C ARG A 250 -13.77 16.52 5.96
N VAL A 251 -14.85 16.74 5.22
CA VAL A 251 -16.07 17.39 5.73
C VAL A 251 -17.22 16.39 5.73
N TYR A 252 -17.86 16.18 6.87
CA TYR A 252 -19.04 15.30 6.95
C TYR A 252 -20.21 15.89 6.15
N LYS A 253 -20.82 15.09 5.27
CA LYS A 253 -21.95 15.46 4.41
C LYS A 253 -22.92 14.29 4.32
N HIS A 254 -24.01 14.30 5.09
CA HIS A 254 -24.94 13.17 5.10
C HIS A 254 -25.54 12.90 3.69
N PRO A 255 -25.56 11.63 3.21
CA PRO A 255 -24.76 10.50 3.70
C PRO A 255 -23.31 10.60 3.19
N GLY A 256 -22.33 10.33 4.07
CA GLY A 256 -20.91 10.26 3.74
C GLY A 256 -20.08 11.53 4.01
N PHE A 257 -19.10 11.78 3.15
CA PHE A 257 -18.09 12.82 3.32
C PHE A 257 -17.80 13.55 2.00
N GLN A 258 -17.30 14.78 2.12
CA GLN A 258 -16.66 15.51 1.03
C GLN A 258 -15.17 15.64 1.36
N LEU A 259 -14.33 15.13 0.46
CA LEU A 259 -12.89 15.36 0.49
C LEU A 259 -12.59 16.61 -0.32
N ILE A 260 -11.79 17.52 0.22
CA ILE A 260 -11.36 18.75 -0.45
C ILE A 260 -9.83 18.78 -0.47
N PHE A 261 -9.25 18.94 -1.65
CA PHE A 261 -7.81 18.93 -1.87
C PHE A 261 -7.31 20.37 -2.06
N GLN A 262 -6.40 20.78 -1.20
CA GLN A 262 -5.69 22.06 -1.34
C GLN A 262 -4.48 21.88 -2.26
N PRO A 263 -4.00 22.95 -2.93
CA PRO A 263 -4.51 24.32 -2.92
C PRO A 263 -5.62 24.59 -3.95
N ASN A 264 -5.92 23.66 -4.86
CA ASN A 264 -6.82 23.89 -5.98
C ASN A 264 -8.32 23.87 -5.60
N GLY A 265 -8.66 23.46 -4.38
CA GLY A 265 -10.04 23.39 -3.88
C GLY A 265 -10.89 22.32 -4.54
N ARG A 266 -10.30 21.43 -5.35
CA ARG A 266 -11.01 20.32 -5.98
C ARG A 266 -11.57 19.43 -4.89
N SER A 267 -12.79 18.96 -5.09
CA SER A 267 -13.45 18.14 -4.09
C SER A 267 -14.19 16.99 -4.72
N CYS A 268 -14.38 15.95 -3.93
CA CYS A 268 -15.16 14.80 -4.30
C CYS A 268 -16.01 14.33 -3.13
N ARG A 269 -17.23 13.89 -3.45
CA ARG A 269 -18.17 13.34 -2.49
C ARG A 269 -18.04 11.82 -2.48
N LEU A 270 -17.89 11.27 -1.28
CA LEU A 270 -17.90 9.83 -1.02
C LEU A 270 -19.22 9.47 -0.35
N ASN A 271 -19.90 8.47 -0.90
CA ASN A 271 -21.14 7.90 -0.35
C ASN A 271 -20.87 6.74 0.63
N THR A 272 -19.64 6.64 1.14
CA THR A 272 -19.18 5.60 2.07
C THR A 272 -18.81 6.21 3.42
N PHE A 273 -18.94 5.41 4.49
CA PHE A 273 -18.52 5.74 5.84
C PHE A 273 -17.37 4.81 6.25
N GLY A 274 -16.33 5.35 6.88
CA GLY A 274 -15.19 4.56 7.37
C GLY A 274 -14.01 4.59 6.41
N THR A 275 -13.48 3.41 6.07
CA THR A 275 -12.25 3.25 5.30
C THR A 275 -12.45 3.55 3.81
N PHE A 276 -11.41 4.10 3.20
CA PHE A 276 -11.38 4.55 1.81
C PHE A 276 -10.47 3.63 0.98
N PRO A 277 -10.96 2.47 0.50
CA PRO A 277 -10.15 1.56 -0.31
C PRO A 277 -9.59 2.26 -1.55
N LEU A 278 -8.29 2.13 -1.75
CA LEU A 278 -7.58 2.74 -2.88
C LEU A 278 -7.46 1.73 -4.02
N THR A 279 -7.94 2.11 -5.19
CA THR A 279 -7.84 1.29 -6.40
C THR A 279 -7.08 2.04 -7.48
N THR A 280 -6.63 1.35 -8.51
CA THR A 280 -5.95 1.97 -9.66
C THR A 280 -6.31 1.24 -10.94
N ASP A 281 -6.35 1.97 -12.07
CA ASP A 281 -6.44 1.40 -13.42
C ASP A 281 -5.05 1.32 -14.11
N GLY A 282 -3.99 1.71 -13.39
CA GLY A 282 -2.62 1.82 -13.89
C GLY A 282 -2.20 3.23 -14.29
N LYS A 283 -3.16 4.14 -14.51
CA LYS A 283 -2.94 5.54 -14.91
C LYS A 283 -3.51 6.55 -13.92
N ASN A 284 -4.47 6.12 -13.13
CA ASN A 284 -5.15 6.92 -12.12
C ASN A 284 -5.33 6.08 -10.86
N TYR A 285 -5.40 6.77 -9.73
CA TYR A 285 -5.85 6.21 -8.46
C TYR A 285 -7.28 6.64 -8.18
N TYR A 286 -8.06 5.75 -7.56
CA TYR A 286 -9.44 6.03 -7.20
C TYR A 286 -9.72 5.67 -5.75
N ILE A 287 -10.43 6.58 -5.07
CA ILE A 287 -10.94 6.35 -3.73
C ILE A 287 -12.33 5.71 -3.83
N SER A 288 -12.47 4.49 -3.31
CA SER A 288 -13.72 3.70 -3.32
C SER A 288 -14.36 3.62 -4.72
N ASN A 289 -13.52 3.60 -5.77
CA ASN A 289 -13.85 3.80 -7.19
C ASN A 289 -14.80 4.98 -7.51
N GLN A 290 -14.99 5.94 -6.60
CA GLN A 290 -15.90 7.09 -6.75
C GLN A 290 -15.17 8.37 -7.14
N CYS A 291 -13.96 8.58 -6.59
CA CYS A 291 -13.19 9.79 -6.77
C CYS A 291 -11.88 9.49 -7.48
N ASN A 292 -11.61 10.12 -8.63
CA ASN A 292 -10.30 10.05 -9.27
C ASN A 292 -9.30 10.91 -8.47
N LEU A 293 -8.52 10.28 -7.60
CA LEU A 293 -7.56 10.94 -6.73
C LEU A 293 -6.46 11.64 -7.55
N THR A 294 -6.00 11.00 -8.63
CA THR A 294 -4.98 11.55 -9.55
C THR A 294 -5.44 12.89 -10.14
N GLU A 295 -6.68 12.96 -10.62
CA GLU A 295 -7.23 14.22 -11.14
C GLU A 295 -7.43 15.27 -10.03
N LEU A 296 -7.83 14.86 -8.83
CA LEU A 296 -8.03 15.80 -7.73
C LEU A 296 -6.71 16.47 -7.29
N THR A 297 -5.58 15.77 -7.46
CA THR A 297 -4.25 16.22 -7.03
C THR A 297 -3.31 16.59 -8.18
N SER A 298 -3.77 16.55 -9.43
CA SER A 298 -2.97 16.92 -10.61
C SER A 298 -2.76 18.44 -10.71
N ASN A 299 -1.53 18.84 -11.05
CA ASN A 299 -1.16 20.26 -11.27
C ASN A 299 -1.78 20.91 -12.52
N SER A 300 -2.41 20.13 -13.43
CA SER A 300 -3.02 20.66 -14.64
C SER A 300 -4.26 21.49 -14.30
N GLU A 301 -4.36 22.73 -14.77
CA GLU A 301 -5.59 23.52 -14.69
C GLU A 301 -6.74 22.73 -15.37
N LYS A 302 -7.97 22.85 -14.85
CA LYS A 302 -9.13 22.27 -15.56
C LYS A 302 -9.33 23.12 -16.81
N GLU A 303 -9.04 22.55 -17.99
CA GLU A 303 -9.56 23.07 -19.25
C GLU A 303 -11.10 23.00 -19.26
#